data_AF-A0A822G609-F1
#
_entry.id   AF-A0A822G609-F1
#
_cell.length_a   1.000
_cell.length_b   1.000
_cell.length_c   1.000
_cell.angle_alpha   90.00
_cell.angle_beta   90.00
_cell.angle_gamma   90.00
#
_symmetry.space_group_name_H-M   'P 1'
#
loop_
_entity.id
_entity.type
_entity.pdbx_description
1 polymer ?
#
loop_
_entity_poly.entity_id
_entity_poly.type
_entity_poly.pdbx_seq_one_letter_code
_entity_poly.pdbx_strand_id
1 'polypeptide(L)' 'MFERASAILKEQNIKSDSFQLQFVVYRNYNSKEDKILQSSPWETKPDNLRAFMNTIEVEGGWNNEAIEIGLWHS' A
#
# COMPACT_ATOMS: atom_id res chain seq x y z
N MET A 1 -2.31 7.61 7.51
CA MET A 1 -0.93 8.15 7.51
C MET A 1 -0.67 9.04 6.29
N PHE A 2 -0.94 8.55 5.08
CA PHE A 2 -0.70 9.31 3.84
C PHE A 2 -1.61 10.53 3.61
N GLU A 3 -2.91 10.44 3.96
CA GLU A 3 -3.81 11.60 3.92
C GLU A 3 -3.34 12.74 4.82
N ARG A 4 -2.86 12.40 6.01
CA ARG A 4 -2.28 13.37 6.95
C ARG A 4 -1.01 14.02 6.37
N ALA A 5 -0.13 13.23 5.76
CA ALA A 5 1.07 13.77 5.09
C ALA A 5 0.68 14.72 3.94
N SER A 6 -0.29 14.33 3.11
CA SER A 6 -0.81 15.16 2.02
C SER A 6 -1.42 16.47 2.53
N ALA A 7 -2.17 16.42 3.64
CA ALA A 7 -2.73 17.60 4.29
C ALA A 7 -1.64 18.56 4.80
N ILE A 8 -0.63 18.03 5.50
CA ILE A 8 0.50 18.82 6.01
C ILE A 8 1.26 19.50 4.87
N LEU A 9 1.57 18.80 3.78
CA LEU A 9 2.27 19.40 2.64
C LEU A 9 1.46 20.54 2.02
N LYS A 10 0.14 20.36 1.90
CA LYS A 10 -0.76 21.41 1.41
C LYS A 10 -0.78 22.62 2.34
N GLU A 11 -0.82 22.41 3.66
CA GLU A 11 -0.73 23.50 4.67
C GLU A 11 0.59 24.26 4.58
N GLN A 12 1.69 23.58 4.25
CA GLN A 12 3.01 24.19 4.06
C GLN A 12 3.24 24.75 2.64
N ASN A 13 2.22 24.74 1.79
CA ASN A 13 2.30 25.19 0.39
C ASN A 13 3.35 24.43 -0.44
N ILE A 14 3.63 23.18 -0.05
CA ILE A 14 4.50 22.25 -0.76
C ILE A 14 3.63 21.44 -1.72
N LYS A 15 4.15 21.15 -2.92
CA LYS A 15 3.41 20.35 -3.90
C LYS A 15 3.12 18.95 -3.33
N SER A 16 1.89 18.47 -3.51
CA SER A 16 1.46 17.16 -2.99
C SER A 16 2.15 15.97 -3.68
N ASP A 17 2.77 16.19 -4.85
CA ASP A 17 3.56 15.21 -5.59
C ASP A 17 5.06 15.24 -5.24
N SER A 18 5.44 15.97 -4.18
CA SER A 18 6.83 16.04 -3.69
C SER A 18 7.35 14.74 -3.08
N PHE A 19 6.48 13.76 -2.83
CA PHE A 19 6.84 12.43 -2.36
C PHE A 19 5.88 11.39 -2.94
N GLN A 20 6.33 10.13 -2.96
CA GLN A 20 5.54 8.99 -3.40
C GLN A 20 5.52 7.92 -2.31
N LEU A 21 4.44 7.15 -2.24
CA LEU A 21 4.36 5.97 -1.41
C LEU A 21 4.06 4.73 -2.25
N GLN A 22 4.54 3.60 -1.76
CA GLN A 22 4.20 2.29 -2.27
C GLN A 22 3.72 1.40 -1.12
N PHE A 23 2.69 0.61 -1.36
CA PHE A 23 2.28 -0.47 -0.47
C PHE A 23 2.79 -1.80 -1.02
N VAL A 24 3.38 -2.60 -0.14
CA VAL A 24 3.79 -3.96 -0.44
C VAL A 24 3.02 -4.91 0.45
N VAL A 25 2.33 -5.85 -0.16
CA VAL A 25 1.50 -6.87 0.46
C VAL A 25 2.28 -8.17 0.42
N TYR A 26 2.55 -8.71 1.61
CA TYR A 26 3.18 -10.00 1.77
C TYR A 26 2.15 -11.02 2.29
N ARG A 27 2.09 -12.18 1.64
CA ARG A 27 1.15 -13.26 1.95
C ARG A 27 1.88 -14.51 2.44
N ASN A 28 1.10 -15.47 2.91
CA ASN A 28 1.61 -16.75 3.40
C ASN A 28 2.35 -17.52 2.28
N TYR A 29 3.38 -18.27 2.64
CA TYR A 29 4.20 -19.07 1.72
C TYR A 29 3.42 -20.17 1.00
N ASN A 30 2.23 -20.54 1.48
CA ASN A 30 1.35 -21.48 0.80
C ASN A 30 0.39 -20.82 -0.21
N SER A 31 0.42 -19.48 -0.37
CA SER A 31 -0.22 -18.80 -1.50
C SER A 31 0.47 -19.18 -2.81
N LYS A 32 -0.14 -18.86 -3.95
CA LYS A 32 0.54 -19.04 -5.23
C LYS A 32 1.78 -18.14 -5.30
N GLU A 33 2.86 -18.64 -5.90
CA GLU A 33 4.15 -17.94 -5.98
C GLU A 33 4.01 -16.51 -6.53
N ASP A 34 3.19 -16.32 -7.56
CA ASP A 34 2.90 -15.03 -8.20
C ASP A 34 2.11 -14.06 -7.31
N LYS A 35 1.62 -14.52 -6.15
CA LYS A 35 0.79 -13.77 -5.22
C LYS A 35 1.37 -13.63 -3.83
N ILE A 36 2.48 -14.30 -3.54
CA ILE A 36 3.21 -14.17 -2.27
C ILE A 36 3.60 -12.71 -2.03
N LEU A 37 4.03 -12.00 -3.07
CA LEU A 37 4.40 -10.60 -3.01
C LEU A 37 3.62 -9.80 -4.06
N GLN A 38 2.82 -8.83 -3.62
CA GLN A 38 2.13 -7.91 -4.50
C GLN A 38 2.45 -6.48 -4.08
N SER A 39 2.73 -5.60 -5.04
CA SER A 39 3.01 -4.19 -4.74
C SER A 39 2.11 -3.26 -5.55
N SER A 40 1.77 -2.11 -4.98
CA SER A 40 1.19 -1.01 -5.73
C SER A 40 2.26 -0.35 -6.60
N PRO A 41 1.89 0.46 -7.60
CA PRO A 41 2.78 1.47 -8.14
C PRO A 41 3.22 2.47 -7.06
N TRP A 42 4.25 3.26 -7.35
CA TRP A 42 4.56 4.47 -6.59
C TRP A 42 3.50 5.54 -6.84
N GLU A 43 2.83 5.98 -5.78
CA GLU A 43 1.66 6.85 -5.89
C GLU A 43 1.84 8.14 -5.09
N THR A 44 1.40 9.24 -5.69
CA THR A 44 1.31 10.57 -5.06
C THR A 44 -0.10 10.86 -4.55
N LYS A 45 -1.10 10.06 -4.98
CA LYS A 45 -2.52 10.29 -4.70
C LYS A 45 -3.07 9.25 -3.72
N PRO A 46 -3.63 9.67 -2.57
CA PRO A 46 -4.14 8.72 -1.57
C PRO A 46 -5.23 7.79 -2.10
N ASP A 47 -6.09 8.29 -2.99
CA ASP A 47 -7.20 7.52 -3.54
C ASP A 47 -6.73 6.31 -4.35
N ASN A 48 -5.59 6.41 -5.05
CA ASN A 48 -5.03 5.30 -5.82
C ASN A 48 -4.52 4.17 -4.91
N LEU A 49 -3.85 4.53 -3.81
CA LEU A 49 -3.40 3.57 -2.80
C LEU A 49 -4.59 2.92 -2.08
N ARG A 50 -5.65 3.69 -1.81
CA ARG A 50 -6.90 3.15 -1.25
C ARG A 50 -7.58 2.19 -2.23
N ALA A 51 -7.65 2.55 -3.50
CA ALA A 51 -8.20 1.69 -4.54
C ALA A 51 -7.40 0.38 -4.66
N PHE A 52 -6.07 0.43 -4.62
CA PHE A 52 -5.21 -0.75 -4.54
C PHE A 52 -5.56 -1.61 -3.33
N MET A 53 -5.63 -1.03 -2.13
CA MET A 53 -5.98 -1.76 -0.90
C MET A 53 -7.35 -2.45 -0.96
N ASN A 54 -8.33 -1.83 -1.62
CA ASN A 54 -9.65 -2.44 -1.81
C ASN A 54 -9.63 -3.70 -2.70
N THR A 55 -8.57 -3.91 -3.49
CA THR A 55 -8.38 -5.13 -4.29
C THR A 55 -7.68 -6.24 -3.52
N ILE A 56 -7.15 -5.96 -2.32
CA ILE A 56 -6.34 -6.90 -1.58
C ILE A 56 -7.24 -7.82 -0.75
N GLU A 57 -7.24 -9.08 -1.14
CA GLU A 57 -7.90 -10.16 -0.43
C GLU A 57 -6.88 -11.11 0.20
N VAL A 58 -7.33 -11.75 1.27
CA VAL A 58 -6.65 -12.85 1.95
C VAL A 58 -6.54 -14.05 1.01
N GLU A 59 -5.36 -14.65 0.96
CA GLU A 59 -5.11 -15.84 0.14
C GLU A 59 -4.06 -16.73 0.83
N GLY A 60 -4.27 -18.04 0.80
CA GLY A 60 -3.41 -19.01 1.49
C GLY A 60 -3.84 -19.24 2.94
N GLY A 61 -2.94 -19.80 3.75
CA GLY A 61 -3.15 -20.15 5.16
C GLY A 61 -4.04 -21.37 5.43
N TRP A 62 -4.37 -21.58 6.70
CA TRP A 62 -5.51 -22.37 7.18
C TRP A 62 -6.76 -21.47 7.31
N ASN A 63 -7.30 -21.04 6.17
CA ASN A 63 -8.30 -19.96 6.00
C ASN A 63 -7.67 -18.54 5.95
N ASN A 64 -8.51 -17.50 6.11
CA ASN A 64 -8.19 -16.08 5.97
C ASN A 64 -7.19 -15.56 7.04
N GLU A 65 -5.94 -16.03 7.00
CA GLU A 65 -5.03 -15.88 8.13
C GLU A 65 -4.37 -14.50 8.25
N ALA A 66 -3.83 -13.92 7.18
CA ALA A 66 -3.23 -12.59 7.28
C ALA A 66 -2.87 -11.95 5.94
N ILE A 67 -2.86 -10.61 5.94
CA ILE A 67 -2.17 -9.76 4.97
C ILE A 67 -1.23 -8.86 5.77
N GLU A 68 0.05 -8.88 5.45
CA GLU A 68 1.02 -7.94 6.01
C GLU A 68 1.29 -6.82 5.01
N ILE A 69 1.22 -5.56 5.48
CA ILE A 69 1.47 -4.38 4.65
C ILE A 69 2.77 -3.73 5.11
N GLY A 70 3.78 -3.76 4.24
CA GLY A 70 5.00 -2.99 4.37
C GLY A 70 4.82 -1.59 3.80
N LEU A 71 5.11 -0.57 4.61
CA LEU A 71 5.28 0.80 4.15
C LEU A 71 6.77 1.07 3.95
N TRP A 72 7.18 1.39 2.72
CA TRP A 72 8.49 1.97 2.47
C TRP A 72 8.36 3.48 2.30
N HIS A 73 9.14 4.23 3.08
CA HIS A 73 9.27 5.69 2.97
C HIS A 73 10.77 6.01 2.80
N SER A 74 11.15 6.53 1.63
CA SER A 74 12.50 7.03 1.35
C SER A 74 12.65 8.47 1.81
#